data_AF-Q8D0J8-F1
#
_entry.id   AF-Q8D0J8-F1
#
_cell.length_a   1.000
_cell.length_b   1.000
_cell.length_c   1.000
_cell.angle_alpha   90.00
_cell.angle_beta   90.00
_cell.angle_gamma   90.00
#
_symmetry.space_group_name_H-M   'P 1'
#
loop_
_entity.id
_entity.type
_entity.pdbx_description
1 polymer ?
#
loop_
_entity_poly.entity_id
_entity_poly.type
_entity_poly.pdbx_seq_one_letter_code
_entity_poly.pdbx_strand_id
1 'polypeptide(L)'
;MEWIMKKITLALLAVASLVPTAASAHEAGDYIFRAGTATVRPNAGSDDVLGNGSFKVDNNTQLGLTFSYLITDNIGVELLAATPFNHKVGLAGVGTIADVKQLPPTLMAQYYFRDKQDKLRPYLGIGLNYTKFFDEKFNATGSDIGLTNLSVKDSWGVAGQAGMDYMVSENWMLNMSVWWMNIESDVKFNLAGEEHSINTRLAPWVFMFGAGYRF
;
A
#
# COMPACT_ATOMS: atom_id res chain seq x y z
N MET A 1 -20.10 19.06 -4.73
CA MET A 1 -19.07 18.13 -4.23
C MET A 1 -17.94 18.87 -3.49
N GLU A 2 -17.42 19.98 -4.03
CA GLU A 2 -16.38 20.81 -3.38
C GLU A 2 -16.74 21.38 -1.99
N TRP A 3 -18.02 21.73 -1.76
CA TRP A 3 -18.46 22.32 -0.49
C TRP A 3 -18.43 21.34 0.70
N ILE A 4 -18.63 20.05 0.43
CA ILE A 4 -18.56 18.97 1.43
C ILE A 4 -17.10 18.64 1.73
N MET A 5 -16.24 18.61 0.70
CA MET A 5 -14.79 18.43 0.86
C MET A 5 -14.16 19.52 1.72
N LYS A 6 -14.52 20.80 1.52
CA LYS A 6 -13.99 21.93 2.30
C LYS A 6 -14.34 21.87 3.79
N LYS A 7 -15.53 21.35 4.13
CA LYS A 7 -15.98 21.21 5.52
C LYS A 7 -15.30 20.04 6.23
N ILE A 8 -14.99 18.98 5.51
CA ILE A 8 -14.20 17.85 6.04
C ILE A 8 -12.75 18.29 6.29
N THR A 9 -12.16 19.09 5.39
CA THR A 9 -10.82 19.67 5.60
C THR A 9 -10.77 20.59 6.83
N LEU A 10 -11.79 21.42 7.04
CA LEU A 10 -11.85 22.32 8.20
C LEU A 10 -12.10 21.57 9.53
N ALA A 11 -12.91 20.51 9.50
CA ALA A 11 -13.19 19.71 10.68
C ALA A 11 -11.96 18.90 11.15
N LEU A 12 -11.15 18.41 10.22
CA LEU A 12 -9.88 17.74 10.53
C LEU A 12 -8.83 18.69 11.14
N LEU A 13 -8.83 19.97 10.73
CA LEU A 13 -7.96 21.00 11.30
C LEU A 13 -8.40 21.47 12.70
N ALA A 14 -9.70 21.42 13.00
CA ALA A 14 -10.25 21.93 14.27
C ALA A 14 -10.10 20.96 15.45
N VAL A 15 -9.94 19.66 15.20
CA VAL A 15 -9.70 18.66 16.26
C VAL A 15 -8.24 18.67 16.73
N ALA A 16 -7.32 19.25 15.96
CA ALA A 16 -5.89 19.31 16.25
C ALA A 16 -5.50 20.30 17.37
N SER A 17 -6.43 21.13 17.89
CA SER A 17 -6.07 22.27 18.76
C SER A 17 -6.28 22.06 20.27
N LEU A 18 -6.66 20.87 20.75
CA LEU A 18 -7.06 20.70 22.16
C LEU A 18 -6.63 19.36 22.80
N VAL A 19 -5.33 19.04 22.81
CA VAL A 19 -4.80 17.92 23.62
C VAL A 19 -3.58 18.37 24.46
N PRO A 20 -3.50 18.05 25.77
CA PRO A 20 -2.38 18.42 26.63
C PRO A 20 -1.07 17.74 26.22
N THR A 21 0.02 18.51 26.18
CA THR A 21 1.37 18.05 25.86
C THR A 21 2.06 17.40 27.07
N ALA A 22 1.98 16.08 27.18
CA ALA A 22 2.95 15.30 27.93
C ALA A 22 4.02 14.78 26.93
N ALA A 23 5.30 15.00 27.24
CA ALA A 23 6.42 14.60 26.38
C ALA A 23 6.62 13.07 26.37
N SER A 24 5.75 12.39 25.63
CA SER A 24 5.85 10.98 25.23
C SER A 24 6.27 10.91 23.76
N ALA A 25 6.75 9.77 23.27
CA ALA A 25 6.98 9.48 21.87
C ALA A 25 5.73 8.88 21.22
N HIS A 26 5.13 7.85 21.85
CA HIS A 26 3.72 7.50 21.59
C HIS A 26 3.03 6.95 22.84
N GLU A 27 1.78 7.30 23.09
CA GLU A 27 0.99 6.80 24.22
C GLU A 27 -0.46 6.46 23.83
N ALA A 28 -1.15 5.78 24.75
CA ALA A 28 -2.56 5.42 24.58
C ALA A 28 -3.41 6.66 24.28
N GLY A 29 -4.19 6.60 23.19
CA GLY A 29 -5.04 7.70 22.72
C GLY A 29 -4.42 8.51 21.58
N ASP A 30 -3.12 8.39 21.31
CA ASP A 30 -2.44 9.14 20.25
C ASP A 30 -2.99 8.78 18.87
N TYR A 31 -3.19 9.82 18.05
CA TYR A 31 -3.41 9.67 16.61
C TYR A 31 -2.12 9.99 15.87
N ILE A 32 -1.63 9.06 15.06
CA ILE A 32 -0.40 9.24 14.29
C ILE A 32 -0.75 9.26 12.80
N PHE A 33 -0.46 10.37 12.14
CA PHE A 33 -0.57 10.50 10.70
C PHE A 33 0.81 10.51 10.08
N ARG A 34 1.07 9.66 9.07
CA ARG A 34 2.34 9.67 8.34
C ARG A 34 2.10 9.85 6.85
N ALA A 35 2.99 10.60 6.20
CA ALA A 35 2.98 10.82 4.76
C ALA A 35 4.40 10.69 4.21
N GLY A 36 4.53 10.05 3.06
CA GLY A 36 5.83 9.83 2.46
C GLY A 36 5.81 9.07 1.15
N THR A 37 6.97 8.63 0.70
CA THR A 37 7.09 7.80 -0.50
C THR A 37 6.83 6.35 -0.11
N ALA A 38 5.90 5.69 -0.80
CA ALA A 38 5.70 4.24 -0.74
C ALA A 38 6.12 3.63 -2.08
N THR A 39 7.09 2.72 -2.06
CA THR A 39 7.57 1.99 -3.25
C THR A 39 7.08 0.56 -3.20
N VAL A 40 6.20 0.18 -4.11
CA VAL A 40 5.74 -1.21 -4.28
C VAL A 40 6.71 -1.93 -5.21
N ARG A 41 7.27 -3.04 -4.74
CA ARG A 41 8.14 -3.93 -5.51
C ARG A 41 7.53 -5.33 -5.57
N PRO A 42 6.81 -5.66 -6.66
CA PRO A 42 6.23 -6.98 -6.84
C PRO A 42 7.31 -8.06 -6.89
N ASN A 43 7.06 -9.17 -6.19
CA ASN A 43 7.77 -10.42 -6.40
C ASN A 43 6.85 -11.35 -7.20
N ALA A 44 6.55 -10.92 -8.42
CA ALA A 44 5.50 -11.53 -9.23
C ALA A 44 5.90 -12.91 -9.75
N GLY A 45 4.99 -13.87 -9.62
CA GLY A 45 5.03 -15.19 -10.23
C GLY A 45 3.62 -15.60 -10.68
N SER A 46 3.54 -16.35 -11.77
CA SER A 46 2.29 -16.87 -12.33
C SER A 46 2.55 -18.20 -13.03
N ASP A 47 1.47 -18.89 -13.38
CA ASP A 47 1.55 -19.98 -14.36
C ASP A 47 2.08 -19.45 -15.72
N ASP A 48 2.45 -20.38 -16.60
CA ASP A 48 2.95 -20.07 -17.94
C ASP A 48 1.89 -19.32 -18.76
N VAL A 49 2.29 -18.14 -19.26
CA VAL A 49 1.43 -17.28 -20.08
C VAL A 49 1.78 -17.50 -21.53
N LEU A 50 1.01 -18.36 -22.20
CA LEU A 50 1.08 -18.59 -23.64
C LEU A 50 2.47 -19.05 -24.13
N GLY A 51 3.19 -19.84 -23.34
CA GLY A 51 4.54 -20.31 -23.65
C GLY A 51 5.66 -19.30 -23.37
N ASN A 52 5.36 -18.15 -22.76
CA ASN A 52 6.30 -17.05 -22.51
C ASN A 52 6.73 -16.91 -21.04
N GLY A 53 6.44 -17.91 -20.20
CA GLY A 53 6.72 -17.88 -18.77
C GLY A 53 5.75 -16.98 -18.01
N SER A 54 6.18 -16.50 -16.82
CA SER A 54 5.32 -15.73 -15.93
C SER A 54 5.26 -14.24 -16.28
N PHE A 55 4.21 -13.56 -15.81
CA PHE A 55 4.12 -12.10 -15.88
C PHE A 55 5.29 -11.42 -15.13
N LYS A 56 5.82 -10.35 -15.72
CA LYS A 56 6.76 -9.43 -15.07
C LYS A 56 6.05 -8.12 -14.77
N VAL A 57 6.13 -7.67 -13.53
CA VAL A 57 5.50 -6.43 -13.07
C VAL A 57 6.58 -5.50 -12.56
N ASP A 58 6.57 -4.25 -13.02
CA ASP A 58 7.56 -3.26 -12.59
C ASP A 58 7.28 -2.67 -11.19
N ASN A 59 8.27 -1.97 -10.67
CA ASN A 59 8.16 -1.25 -9.41
C ASN A 59 7.47 0.10 -9.65
N ASN A 60 6.68 0.56 -8.68
CA ASN A 60 6.08 1.88 -8.75
C ASN A 60 6.15 2.58 -7.39
N THR A 61 6.39 3.90 -7.42
CA THR A 61 6.50 4.74 -6.22
C THR A 61 5.40 5.79 -6.23
N GLN A 62 4.68 5.89 -5.12
CA GLN A 62 3.56 6.80 -4.97
C GLN A 62 3.61 7.50 -3.61
N LEU A 63 2.73 8.49 -3.42
CA LEU A 63 2.46 9.04 -2.10
C LEU A 63 1.73 8.00 -1.25
N GLY A 64 2.36 7.57 -0.16
CA GLY A 64 1.79 6.71 0.87
C GLY A 64 1.36 7.52 2.08
N LEU A 65 0.23 7.16 2.66
CA LEU A 65 -0.36 7.76 3.84
C LEU A 65 -0.70 6.66 4.84
N THR A 66 -0.34 6.81 6.11
CA THR A 66 -0.80 5.92 7.17
C THR A 66 -1.52 6.72 8.24
N PHE A 67 -2.60 6.16 8.75
CA PHE A 67 -3.31 6.67 9.91
C PHE A 67 -3.31 5.61 10.99
N SER A 68 -2.71 5.90 12.14
CA SER A 68 -2.65 5.00 13.28
C SER A 68 -3.38 5.59 14.48
N TYR A 69 -4.01 4.73 15.26
CA TYR A 69 -4.56 5.05 16.56
C TYR A 69 -3.96 4.09 17.60
N LEU A 70 -3.36 4.63 18.66
CA LEU A 70 -2.84 3.83 19.75
C LEU A 70 -3.92 3.52 20.77
N ILE A 71 -4.24 2.24 20.90
CA ILE A 71 -5.18 1.71 21.90
C ILE A 71 -4.51 1.68 23.28
N THR A 72 -3.21 1.34 23.31
CA THR A 72 -2.37 1.36 24.51
C THR A 72 -1.02 2.02 24.18
N ASP A 73 -0.15 2.18 25.18
CA ASP A 73 1.21 2.71 24.97
C ASP A 73 2.06 1.89 23.97
N ASN A 74 1.66 0.64 23.67
CA ASN A 74 2.38 -0.26 22.78
C ASN A 74 1.50 -0.89 21.70
N ILE A 75 0.17 -0.80 21.75
CA ILE A 75 -0.72 -1.46 20.78
C ILE A 75 -1.45 -0.41 19.98
N GLY A 76 -1.37 -0.52 18.65
CA GLY A 76 -2.04 0.38 17.71
C GLY A 76 -2.82 -0.34 16.64
N VAL A 77 -3.71 0.39 15.99
CA VAL A 77 -4.34 0.00 14.73
C VAL A 77 -3.94 1.01 13.68
N GLU A 78 -3.49 0.55 12.52
CA GLU A 78 -3.06 1.40 11.40
C GLU A 78 -3.83 1.08 10.13
N LEU A 79 -4.25 2.11 9.42
CA LEU A 79 -4.75 2.03 8.05
C LEU A 79 -3.74 2.65 7.09
N LEU A 80 -3.24 1.85 6.17
CA LEU A 80 -2.45 2.29 5.03
C LEU A 80 -3.37 2.69 3.88
N ALA A 81 -3.13 3.87 3.32
CA ALA A 81 -3.68 4.36 2.08
C ALA A 81 -2.54 4.86 1.17
N ALA A 82 -2.78 4.93 -0.13
CA ALA A 82 -1.83 5.49 -1.08
C ALA A 82 -2.57 6.13 -2.25
N THR A 83 -1.89 7.02 -2.96
CA THR A 83 -2.31 7.35 -4.33
C THR A 83 -2.17 6.11 -5.23
N PRO A 84 -3.01 5.95 -6.27
CA PRO A 84 -3.00 4.78 -7.14
C PRO A 84 -1.61 4.46 -7.68
N PHE A 85 -1.15 3.23 -7.50
CA PHE A 85 0.05 2.73 -8.15
C PHE A 85 -0.27 2.40 -9.59
N ASN A 86 0.69 2.65 -10.50
CA ASN A 86 0.59 2.26 -11.89
C ASN A 86 1.72 1.31 -12.25
N HIS A 87 1.38 0.12 -12.71
CA HIS A 87 2.33 -0.94 -13.05
C HIS A 87 2.29 -1.28 -14.53
N LYS A 88 3.47 -1.42 -15.12
CA LYS A 88 3.66 -2.03 -16.43
C LYS A 88 3.80 -3.54 -16.26
N VAL A 89 2.96 -4.27 -16.99
CA VAL A 89 2.97 -5.73 -17.05
C VAL A 89 3.59 -6.18 -18.36
N GLY A 90 4.53 -7.10 -18.29
CA GLY A 90 5.25 -7.63 -19.45
C GLY A 90 5.35 -9.15 -19.47
N LEU A 91 5.72 -9.66 -20.64
CA LEU A 91 6.04 -11.06 -20.88
C LEU A 91 7.46 -11.20 -21.44
N ALA A 92 8.13 -12.31 -21.13
CA ALA A 92 9.44 -12.58 -21.68
C ALA A 92 9.34 -12.73 -23.22
N GLY A 93 10.32 -12.20 -23.96
CA GLY A 93 10.33 -12.25 -25.42
C GLY A 93 9.39 -11.28 -26.14
N VAL A 94 8.33 -10.80 -25.47
CA VAL A 94 7.35 -9.86 -26.04
C VAL A 94 7.61 -8.41 -25.59
N GLY A 95 7.96 -8.22 -24.31
CA GLY A 95 8.11 -6.90 -23.69
C GLY A 95 6.87 -6.49 -22.88
N THR A 96 6.71 -5.19 -22.63
CA THR A 96 5.55 -4.65 -21.91
C THR A 96 4.31 -4.76 -22.80
N ILE A 97 3.24 -5.33 -22.25
CA ILE A 97 1.98 -5.59 -22.95
C ILE A 97 0.80 -4.84 -22.36
N ALA A 98 0.87 -4.41 -21.10
CA ALA A 98 -0.25 -3.77 -20.42
C ALA A 98 0.20 -2.77 -19.34
N ASP A 99 -0.71 -1.87 -19.00
CA ASP A 99 -0.66 -1.00 -17.83
C ASP A 99 -1.85 -1.35 -16.91
N VAL A 100 -1.59 -1.45 -15.61
CA VAL A 100 -2.59 -1.82 -14.59
C VAL A 100 -2.41 -0.91 -13.39
N LYS A 101 -3.51 -0.29 -12.92
CA LYS A 101 -3.50 0.46 -11.66
C LYS A 101 -4.00 -0.38 -10.50
N GLN A 102 -3.48 -0.10 -9.31
CA GLN A 102 -3.95 -0.71 -8.08
C GLN A 102 -4.00 0.25 -6.90
N LEU A 103 -4.88 -0.06 -5.96
CA LEU A 103 -4.92 0.51 -4.62
C LEU A 103 -4.90 -0.64 -3.60
N PRO A 104 -3.90 -0.70 -2.70
CA PRO A 104 -3.80 -1.74 -1.68
C PRO A 104 -4.10 -1.23 -0.25
N PRO A 105 -5.31 -0.72 0.06
CA PRO A 105 -5.65 -0.37 1.44
C PRO A 105 -5.41 -1.55 2.37
N THR A 106 -4.71 -1.29 3.47
CA THR A 106 -4.28 -2.35 4.40
C THR A 106 -4.55 -1.92 5.82
N LEU A 107 -5.26 -2.76 6.57
CA LEU A 107 -5.55 -2.56 7.98
C LEU A 107 -4.64 -3.45 8.82
N MET A 108 -3.94 -2.86 9.77
CA MET A 108 -2.92 -3.51 10.59
C MET A 108 -3.23 -3.37 12.06
N ALA A 109 -2.96 -4.42 12.83
CA ALA A 109 -2.67 -4.32 14.25
C ALA A 109 -1.16 -4.20 14.42
N GLN A 110 -0.72 -3.27 15.27
CA GLN A 110 0.69 -2.95 15.49
C GLN A 110 1.06 -3.14 16.96
N TYR A 111 2.28 -3.61 17.18
CA TYR A 111 2.94 -3.61 18.47
C TYR A 111 4.22 -2.77 18.39
N TYR A 112 4.26 -1.67 19.15
CA TYR A 112 5.40 -0.80 19.31
C TYR A 112 6.27 -1.32 20.46
N PHE A 113 7.54 -1.53 20.16
CA PHE A 113 8.53 -1.91 21.16
C PHE A 113 8.98 -0.68 21.95
N ARG A 114 9.63 -0.98 23.08
CA ARG A 114 10.20 0.01 24.01
C ARG A 114 9.16 0.87 24.71
N ASP A 115 9.64 1.66 25.66
CA ASP A 115 8.82 2.53 26.48
C ASP A 115 8.35 3.76 25.72
N LYS A 116 7.23 4.32 26.18
CA LYS A 116 6.61 5.47 25.54
C LYS A 116 7.51 6.72 25.53
N GLN A 117 8.49 6.82 26.42
CA GLN A 117 9.41 7.96 26.49
C GLN A 117 10.59 7.84 25.51
N ASP A 118 10.78 6.68 24.87
CA ASP A 118 11.91 6.46 23.96
C ASP A 118 11.67 7.14 22.61
N LYS A 119 12.63 7.98 22.19
CA LYS A 119 12.55 8.70 20.91
C LYS A 119 12.48 7.80 19.68
N LEU A 120 13.12 6.62 19.74
CA LEU A 120 13.11 5.64 18.66
C LEU A 120 12.19 4.50 19.06
N ARG A 121 11.09 4.31 18.35
CA ARG A 121 10.11 3.25 18.60
C ARG A 121 9.99 2.33 17.40
N PRO A 122 10.72 1.20 17.39
CA PRO A 122 10.49 0.12 16.43
C PRO A 122 9.11 -0.49 16.64
N TYR A 123 8.51 -1.04 15.60
CA TYR A 123 7.23 -1.72 15.68
C TYR A 123 7.13 -2.87 14.67
N LEU A 124 6.27 -3.83 15.00
CA LEU A 124 5.84 -4.91 14.12
C LEU A 124 4.33 -4.86 13.96
N GLY A 125 3.83 -5.30 12.82
CA GLY A 125 2.40 -5.35 12.55
C GLY A 125 1.99 -6.57 11.75
N ILE A 126 0.75 -6.99 11.95
CA ILE A 126 0.07 -8.00 11.15
C ILE A 126 -1.34 -7.51 10.83
N GLY A 127 -1.84 -7.86 9.65
CA GLY A 127 -3.11 -7.33 9.21
C GLY A 127 -3.68 -7.98 7.96
N LEU A 128 -4.66 -7.27 7.40
CA LEU A 128 -5.39 -7.67 6.20
C LEU A 128 -5.23 -6.59 5.14
N ASN A 129 -4.87 -7.02 3.95
CA ASN A 129 -4.81 -6.23 2.74
C ASN A 129 -6.02 -6.54 1.86
N TYR A 130 -6.62 -5.48 1.31
CA TYR A 130 -7.54 -5.58 0.18
C TYR A 130 -6.91 -4.80 -0.97
N THR A 131 -6.66 -5.46 -2.09
CA THR A 131 -6.09 -4.82 -3.27
C THR A 131 -7.14 -4.78 -4.37
N LYS A 132 -7.46 -3.56 -4.79
CA LYS A 132 -8.36 -3.29 -5.91
C LYS A 132 -7.57 -2.93 -7.14
N PHE A 133 -7.82 -3.63 -8.24
CA PHE A 133 -7.26 -3.35 -9.55
C PHE A 133 -8.26 -2.58 -10.40
N PHE A 134 -7.76 -1.70 -11.27
CA PHE A 134 -8.58 -0.91 -12.17
C PHE A 134 -7.73 -0.27 -13.28
N ASP A 135 -8.42 0.31 -14.27
CA ASP A 135 -7.80 0.99 -15.42
C ASP A 135 -6.84 0.06 -16.18
N GLU A 136 -7.18 -1.23 -16.25
CA GLU A 136 -6.39 -2.27 -16.89
C GLU A 136 -6.50 -2.14 -18.41
N LYS A 137 -5.36 -1.96 -19.08
CA LYS A 137 -5.32 -1.73 -20.53
C LYS A 137 -4.14 -2.45 -21.16
N PHE A 138 -4.41 -3.16 -22.25
CA PHE A 138 -3.34 -3.54 -23.16
C PHE A 138 -2.80 -2.31 -23.87
N ASN A 139 -1.49 -2.27 -24.04
CA ASN A 139 -0.82 -1.28 -24.88
C ASN A 139 -0.82 -1.76 -26.34
N ALA A 140 -0.13 -1.02 -27.22
CA ALA A 140 0.00 -1.38 -28.64
C ALA A 140 0.57 -2.80 -28.81
N THR A 141 1.68 -3.13 -28.14
CA THR A 141 2.31 -4.45 -28.20
C THR A 141 1.34 -5.57 -27.83
N GLY A 142 0.59 -5.42 -26.73
CA GLY A 142 -0.40 -6.41 -26.31
C GLY A 142 -1.54 -6.57 -27.32
N SER A 143 -2.01 -5.45 -27.88
CA SER A 143 -3.10 -5.43 -28.85
C SER A 143 -2.67 -6.03 -30.21
N ASP A 144 -1.44 -5.79 -30.64
CA ASP A 144 -0.87 -6.28 -31.90
C ASP A 144 -0.73 -7.81 -31.93
N ILE A 145 -0.56 -8.44 -30.76
CA ILE A 145 -0.57 -9.90 -30.60
C ILE A 145 -1.98 -10.46 -30.32
N GLY A 146 -3.02 -9.63 -30.45
CA GLY A 146 -4.43 -10.04 -30.37
C GLY A 146 -4.99 -10.16 -28.95
N LEU A 147 -4.30 -9.62 -27.93
CA LEU A 147 -4.83 -9.61 -26.56
C LEU A 147 -5.89 -8.53 -26.38
N THR A 148 -7.03 -8.91 -25.81
CA THR A 148 -8.17 -8.02 -25.57
C THR A 148 -8.84 -8.31 -24.23
N ASN A 149 -9.71 -7.41 -23.75
CA ASN A 149 -10.52 -7.61 -22.53
C ASN A 149 -9.71 -7.95 -21.26
N LEU A 150 -8.66 -7.19 -20.98
CA LEU A 150 -7.88 -7.36 -19.74
C LEU A 150 -8.74 -7.00 -18.51
N SER A 151 -8.73 -7.87 -17.52
CA SER A 151 -9.24 -7.56 -16.18
C SER A 151 -8.44 -8.32 -15.13
N VAL A 152 -8.24 -7.70 -13.97
CA VAL A 152 -7.57 -8.32 -12.84
C VAL A 152 -8.54 -8.34 -11.67
N LYS A 153 -8.77 -9.52 -11.07
CA LYS A 153 -9.70 -9.61 -9.95
C LYS A 153 -9.13 -8.91 -8.71
N ASP A 154 -10.02 -8.34 -7.91
CA ASP A 154 -9.63 -7.85 -6.59
C ASP A 154 -9.08 -8.99 -5.72
N SER A 155 -8.16 -8.64 -4.82
CA SER A 155 -7.47 -9.60 -3.96
C SER A 155 -7.65 -9.27 -2.49
N TRP A 156 -7.77 -10.30 -1.67
CA TRP A 156 -7.69 -10.22 -0.22
C TRP A 156 -6.54 -11.08 0.26
N GLY A 157 -5.80 -10.59 1.25
CA GLY A 157 -4.73 -11.38 1.83
C GLY A 157 -4.20 -10.83 3.14
N VAL A 158 -3.29 -11.60 3.72
CA VAL A 158 -2.60 -11.21 4.95
C VAL A 158 -1.46 -10.24 4.63
N ALA A 159 -1.18 -9.35 5.57
CA ALA A 159 -0.07 -8.43 5.48
C ALA A 159 0.79 -8.49 6.76
N GLY A 160 2.09 -8.35 6.59
CA GLY A 160 3.06 -8.19 7.67
C GLY A 160 3.82 -6.88 7.49
N GLN A 161 4.18 -6.25 8.59
CA GLN A 161 4.90 -4.97 8.58
C GLN A 161 5.97 -4.96 9.67
N ALA A 162 7.09 -4.32 9.37
CA ALA A 162 8.08 -3.90 10.34
C ALA A 162 8.43 -2.44 10.06
N GLY A 163 8.59 -1.64 11.10
CA GLY A 163 8.96 -0.25 10.94
C GLY A 163 9.56 0.36 12.18
N MET A 164 9.89 1.63 12.09
CA MET A 164 10.36 2.43 13.19
C MET A 164 9.95 3.89 13.02
N ASP A 165 9.61 4.50 14.15
CA ASP A 165 9.44 5.94 14.26
C ASP A 165 10.57 6.55 15.07
N TYR A 166 11.07 7.70 14.61
CA TYR A 166 12.05 8.50 15.34
C TYR A 166 11.49 9.91 15.59
N MET A 167 11.21 10.22 16.85
CA MET A 167 10.72 11.53 17.28
C MET A 167 11.82 12.58 17.13
N VAL A 168 11.60 13.52 16.20
CA VAL A 168 12.50 14.68 15.99
C VAL A 168 12.11 15.86 16.88
N SER A 169 10.85 15.93 17.28
CA SER A 169 10.32 16.88 18.27
C SER A 169 9.20 16.21 19.08
N GLU A 170 8.41 16.98 19.83
CA GLU A 170 7.30 16.44 20.63
C GLU A 170 6.18 15.83 19.78
N ASN A 171 5.89 16.38 18.59
CA ASN A 171 4.82 15.89 17.72
C ASN A 171 5.31 15.36 16.38
N TRP A 172 6.49 15.77 15.92
CA TRP A 172 7.02 15.35 14.62
C TRP A 172 7.92 14.13 14.75
N MET A 173 7.79 13.23 13.78
CA MET A 173 8.61 12.04 13.66
C MET A 173 9.06 11.79 12.22
N LEU A 174 10.13 11.02 12.07
CA LEU A 174 10.49 10.36 10.82
C LEU A 174 10.08 8.89 10.91
N ASN A 175 9.56 8.35 9.80
CA ASN A 175 9.14 6.96 9.70
C ASN A 175 9.88 6.23 8.59
N MET A 176 10.24 4.99 8.90
CA MET A 176 10.72 4.02 7.93
C MET A 176 9.96 2.71 8.15
N SER A 177 9.35 2.15 7.11
CA SER A 177 8.68 0.85 7.22
C SER A 177 8.85 -0.01 5.98
N VAL A 178 8.82 -1.32 6.22
CA VAL A 178 8.78 -2.36 5.21
C VAL A 178 7.55 -3.22 5.43
N TRP A 179 6.90 -3.57 4.34
CA TRP A 179 5.68 -4.34 4.33
C TRP A 179 5.83 -5.51 3.39
N TRP A 180 5.18 -6.60 3.76
CA TRP A 180 4.92 -7.72 2.87
C TRP A 180 3.42 -7.94 2.81
N MET A 181 2.87 -8.11 1.62
CA MET A 181 1.43 -8.33 1.42
C MET A 181 1.24 -9.57 0.56
N ASN A 182 0.39 -10.49 1.00
CA ASN A 182 -0.02 -11.61 0.16
C ASN A 182 -1.09 -11.15 -0.82
N ILE A 183 -0.70 -10.82 -2.05
CA ILE A 183 -1.62 -10.45 -3.12
C ILE A 183 -1.58 -11.54 -4.18
N GLU A 184 -2.72 -12.21 -4.34
CA GLU A 184 -2.96 -13.25 -5.33
C GLU A 184 -4.26 -12.95 -6.08
N SER A 185 -4.23 -13.00 -7.41
CA SER A 185 -5.35 -12.60 -8.25
C SER A 185 -5.39 -13.38 -9.56
N ASP A 186 -6.59 -13.55 -10.11
CA ASP A 186 -6.79 -14.06 -11.45
C ASP A 186 -6.69 -12.93 -12.47
N VAL A 187 -5.74 -13.03 -13.39
CA VAL A 187 -5.61 -12.15 -14.55
C VAL A 187 -6.36 -12.78 -15.72
N LYS A 188 -7.41 -12.10 -16.17
CA LYS A 188 -8.26 -12.56 -17.28
C LYS A 188 -8.04 -11.71 -18.53
N PHE A 189 -7.98 -12.36 -19.68
CA PHE A 189 -7.87 -11.72 -20.98
C PHE A 189 -8.34 -12.65 -22.09
N ASN A 190 -8.64 -12.09 -23.26
CA ASN A 190 -9.01 -12.85 -24.44
C ASN A 190 -7.87 -12.88 -25.46
N LEU A 191 -7.67 -14.05 -26.09
CA LEU A 191 -6.79 -14.23 -27.23
C LEU A 191 -7.55 -15.00 -28.31
N ALA A 192 -7.57 -14.49 -29.54
CA ALA A 192 -8.28 -15.12 -30.66
C ALA A 192 -9.78 -15.44 -30.38
N GLY A 193 -10.41 -14.69 -29.47
CA GLY A 193 -11.81 -14.89 -29.07
C GLY A 193 -12.04 -15.85 -27.90
N GLU A 194 -11.00 -16.52 -27.41
CA GLU A 194 -11.09 -17.41 -26.23
C GLU A 194 -10.66 -16.66 -24.96
N GLU A 195 -11.38 -16.87 -23.85
CA GLU A 195 -11.02 -16.31 -22.53
C GLU A 195 -9.96 -17.19 -21.87
N HIS A 196 -8.88 -16.56 -21.43
CA HIS A 196 -7.84 -17.14 -20.59
C HIS A 196 -7.91 -16.52 -19.19
N SER A 197 -7.61 -17.34 -18.17
CA SER A 197 -7.55 -16.92 -16.77
C SER A 197 -6.27 -17.49 -16.15
N ILE A 198 -5.36 -16.62 -15.74
CA ILE A 198 -4.05 -17.00 -15.20
C ILE A 198 -3.99 -16.57 -13.73
N ASN A 199 -3.79 -17.53 -12.84
CA ASN A 199 -3.53 -17.23 -11.43
C ASN A 199 -2.15 -16.57 -11.29
N THR A 200 -2.12 -15.40 -10.68
CA THR A 200 -0.93 -14.56 -10.54
C THR A 200 -0.75 -14.14 -9.10
N ARG A 201 0.41 -14.47 -8.54
CA ARG A 201 0.86 -14.06 -7.22
C ARG A 201 1.80 -12.88 -7.37
N LEU A 202 1.44 -11.72 -6.81
CA LEU A 202 2.31 -10.52 -6.82
C LEU A 202 3.21 -10.44 -5.59
N ALA A 203 2.69 -10.87 -4.43
CA ALA A 203 3.36 -10.89 -3.12
C ALA A 203 4.42 -9.78 -2.90
N PRO A 204 4.08 -8.49 -3.03
CA PRO A 204 5.07 -7.42 -3.07
C PRO A 204 5.72 -7.15 -1.72
N TRP A 205 6.94 -6.63 -1.79
CA TRP A 205 7.53 -5.85 -0.71
C TRP A 205 7.24 -4.36 -0.94
N VAL A 206 6.77 -3.67 0.09
CA VAL A 206 6.54 -2.21 0.05
C VAL A 206 7.48 -1.52 1.01
N PHE A 207 8.18 -0.50 0.54
CA PHE A 207 9.09 0.31 1.34
C PHE A 207 8.52 1.72 1.47
N MET A 208 8.31 2.17 2.70
CA MET A 208 7.82 3.52 2.98
C MET A 208 8.82 4.32 3.79
N PHE A 209 9.08 5.54 3.34
CA PHE A 209 9.89 6.54 4.03
C PHE A 209 9.11 7.84 4.08
N GLY A 210 8.97 8.43 5.26
CA GLY A 210 8.14 9.61 5.41
C GLY A 210 8.34 10.37 6.70
N ALA A 211 7.55 11.42 6.86
CA ALA A 211 7.40 12.16 8.10
C ALA A 211 6.02 11.88 8.69
N GLY A 212 5.93 11.92 10.01
CA GLY A 212 4.69 11.77 10.74
C GLY A 212 4.44 12.92 11.70
N TYR A 213 3.17 13.11 12.00
CA TYR A 213 2.70 14.01 13.04
C TYR A 213 1.80 13.23 13.99
N ARG A 214 1.97 13.49 15.29
CA ARG A 214 1.21 12.89 16.37
C ARG A 214 0.34 13.94 17.05
N PHE A 215 -0.96 13.64 17.14
CA PHE A 215 -1.97 14.46 17.81
C PHE A 215 -2.34 13.86 19.16
#